data_AF-A0A3D2J2L6-F1
#
_entry.id   AF-A0A3D2J2L6-F1
#
_cell.length_a   1.000
_cell.length_b   1.000
_cell.length_c   1.000
_cell.angle_alpha   90.00
_cell.angle_beta   90.00
_cell.angle_gamma   90.00
#
_symmetry.space_group_name_H-M   'P 1'
#
loop_
_entity.id
_entity.type
_entity.pdbx_description
1 polymer ?
#
loop_
_entity_poly.entity_id
_entity_poly.type
_entity_poly.pdbx_seq_one_letter_code
_entity_poly.pdbx_strand_id
1 'polypeptide(L)'
;MSSTQLFRVSGISLLLGALISLIAVLLSFFVNPSFTAPPATFQSPLWSTHYSLFFTALALTLIGLPALYVRQRGQRGDRLGFFGLLFIALGTFLALGMAGYFISVLPMVAAKAPQILKATLTETSFSIFPLGGTLFATIGTILLGIVVLRAKVFPSLVGILLLAWAVLNLLGFALQSGLLAMLVALLSTLASAVAYGWVGMILVQQAGVSGEAAYQPQTALR
;
A
#
# COMPACT_ATOMS: atom_id res chain seq x y z
N MET A 1 16.78 -18.17 -2.23
CA MET A 1 15.52 -18.44 -1.48
C MET A 1 14.67 -19.37 -2.30
N SER A 2 14.00 -20.34 -1.67
CA SER A 2 12.99 -21.15 -2.38
C SER A 2 11.72 -20.34 -2.64
N SER A 3 10.98 -20.66 -3.70
CA SER A 3 9.70 -20.01 -4.02
C SER A 3 8.72 -20.04 -2.85
N THR A 4 8.76 -21.11 -2.06
CA THR A 4 7.98 -21.30 -0.84
C THR A 4 8.29 -20.23 0.22
N GLN A 5 9.56 -19.93 0.46
CA GLN A 5 9.97 -18.89 1.42
C GLN A 5 9.55 -17.49 0.94
N LEU A 6 9.68 -17.22 -0.37
CA LEU A 6 9.26 -15.95 -0.96
C LEU A 6 7.75 -15.72 -0.75
N PHE A 7 6.91 -16.71 -1.09
CA PHE A 7 5.46 -16.58 -0.92
C PHE A 7 5.05 -16.39 0.54
N ARG A 8 5.72 -17.05 1.47
CA ARG A 8 5.48 -16.87 2.91
C ARG A 8 5.83 -15.47 3.39
N VAL A 9 7.04 -15.01 3.12
CA VAL A 9 7.52 -13.69 3.58
C VAL A 9 6.67 -12.58 2.95
N SER A 10 6.42 -12.65 1.65
CA SER A 10 5.59 -11.64 0.98
C SER A 10 4.13 -11.69 1.43
N GLY A 11 3.56 -12.87 1.64
CA GLY A 11 2.19 -13.00 2.12
C GLY A 11 2.00 -12.45 3.53
N ILE A 12 2.93 -12.74 4.45
CA ILE A 12 2.95 -12.16 5.80
C ILE A 12 3.16 -10.65 5.74
N SER A 13 4.06 -10.17 4.88
CA SER A 13 4.31 -8.74 4.73
C SER A 13 3.08 -7.99 4.21
N LEU A 14 2.34 -8.54 3.23
CA LEU A 14 1.07 -7.95 2.77
C LEU A 14 0.02 -7.91 3.88
N LEU A 15 -0.10 -8.98 4.67
CA LEU A 15 -1.04 -9.07 5.78
C LEU A 15 -0.73 -8.03 6.86
N LEU A 16 0.53 -7.95 7.30
CA LEU A 16 0.96 -6.98 8.30
C LEU A 16 0.85 -5.55 7.76
N GLY A 17 1.22 -5.31 6.51
CA GLY A 17 1.07 -4.01 5.86
C GLY A 17 -0.39 -3.56 5.83
N ALA A 18 -1.31 -4.45 5.45
CA ALA A 18 -2.75 -4.20 5.46
C ALA A 18 -3.32 -3.93 6.86
N LEU A 19 -2.84 -4.67 7.88
CA LEU A 19 -3.28 -4.46 9.25
C LEU A 19 -2.78 -3.12 9.80
N ILE A 20 -1.50 -2.82 9.59
CA ILE A 20 -0.88 -1.58 10.07
C ILE A 20 -1.47 -0.37 9.34
N SER A 21 -1.79 -0.47 8.05
CA SER A 21 -2.45 0.62 7.33
C SER A 21 -3.83 0.94 7.89
N LEU A 22 -4.61 -0.07 8.31
CA LEU A 22 -5.87 0.15 9.01
C LEU A 22 -5.68 0.84 10.36
N ILE A 23 -4.68 0.45 11.14
CA ILE A 23 -4.37 1.14 12.40
C ILE A 23 -3.96 2.60 12.13
N ALA A 24 -3.13 2.82 11.12
CA ALA A 24 -2.71 4.17 10.73
C ALA A 24 -3.91 5.04 10.29
N VAL A 25 -4.85 4.50 9.49
CA VAL A 25 -6.03 5.27 9.07
C VAL A 25 -6.98 5.55 10.24
N LEU A 26 -7.11 4.63 11.20
CA LEU A 26 -7.88 4.89 12.42
C LEU A 26 -7.27 6.01 13.26
N LEU A 27 -5.93 6.10 13.31
CA LEU A 27 -5.25 7.22 13.97
C LEU A 27 -5.51 8.56 13.28
N SER A 28 -5.82 8.57 11.98
CA SER A 28 -6.13 9.81 11.25
C SER A 28 -7.43 10.49 11.70
N PHE A 29 -8.28 9.79 12.48
CA PHE A 29 -9.43 10.41 13.13
C PHE A 29 -9.04 11.30 14.31
N PHE A 30 -7.87 11.05 14.91
CA PHE A 30 -7.36 11.80 16.06
C PHE A 30 -6.26 12.79 15.68
N VAL A 31 -5.58 12.54 14.56
CA VAL A 31 -4.55 13.42 13.99
C VAL A 31 -5.11 13.98 12.70
N ASN A 32 -5.32 15.29 12.61
CA ASN A 32 -5.67 15.93 11.34
C ASN A 32 -4.46 15.82 10.39
N PRO A 33 -4.48 14.93 9.38
CA PRO A 33 -3.34 14.69 8.50
C PRO A 33 -3.26 15.76 7.39
N SER A 34 -4.11 16.78 7.45
CA SER A 34 -4.11 17.86 6.47
C SER A 34 -2.84 18.70 6.59
N PHE A 35 -2.32 19.08 5.44
CA PHE A 35 -1.25 20.06 5.33
C PHE A 35 -1.63 21.46 5.83
N THR A 36 -2.92 21.76 5.89
CA THR A 36 -3.44 23.01 6.42
C THR A 36 -3.65 22.96 7.93
N ALA A 37 -3.25 21.86 8.59
CA ALA A 37 -3.34 21.74 10.03
C ALA A 37 -2.45 22.80 10.72
N PRO A 38 -2.83 23.23 11.93
CA PRO A 38 -2.00 24.13 12.73
C PRO A 38 -0.60 23.54 12.98
N PRO A 39 0.47 24.37 13.04
CA PRO A 39 1.83 23.89 13.28
C PRO A 39 2.00 23.02 14.54
N ALA A 40 1.20 23.29 15.58
CA ALA A 40 1.18 22.49 16.81
C ALA A 40 0.82 21.01 16.56
N THR A 41 0.01 20.72 15.54
CA THR A 41 -0.37 19.35 15.17
C THR A 41 0.84 18.54 14.72
N PHE A 42 1.75 19.16 13.95
CA PHE A 42 2.96 18.50 13.42
C PHE A 42 3.97 18.14 14.51
N GLN A 43 3.92 18.83 15.66
CA GLN A 43 4.77 18.55 16.81
C GLN A 43 4.17 17.51 17.76
N SER A 44 2.93 17.09 17.54
CA SER A 44 2.29 16.10 18.40
C SER A 44 2.97 14.72 18.25
N PRO A 45 3.12 13.96 19.35
CA PRO A 45 3.62 12.58 19.27
C PRO A 45 2.76 11.68 18.38
N LEU A 46 1.45 11.96 18.32
CA LEU A 46 0.50 11.23 17.49
C LEU A 46 0.78 11.42 15.98
N TRP A 47 1.24 12.60 15.56
CA TRP A 47 1.64 12.85 14.17
C TRP A 47 2.78 11.90 13.75
N SER A 48 3.88 11.90 14.50
CA SER A 48 5.02 11.02 14.21
C SER A 48 4.62 9.55 14.26
N THR A 49 3.78 9.16 15.21
CA THR A 49 3.26 7.79 15.34
C THR A 49 2.42 7.39 14.11
N HIS A 50 1.49 8.24 13.67
CA HIS A 50 0.66 8.00 12.50
C HIS A 50 1.52 7.80 11.24
N TYR A 51 2.44 8.72 10.95
CA TYR A 51 3.27 8.60 9.75
C TYR A 51 4.29 7.47 9.83
N SER A 52 4.80 7.12 11.02
CA SER A 52 5.69 5.97 11.20
C SER A 52 4.98 4.64 10.91
N LEU A 53 3.73 4.51 11.39
CA LEU A 53 2.89 3.35 11.06
C LEU A 53 2.55 3.31 9.57
N PHE A 54 2.19 4.46 8.99
CA PHE A 54 1.93 4.57 7.56
C PHE A 54 3.16 4.19 6.71
N PHE A 55 4.34 4.70 7.06
CA PHE A 55 5.60 4.34 6.43
C PHE A 55 5.88 2.83 6.53
N THR A 56 5.70 2.25 7.71
CA THR A 56 5.92 0.82 7.95
C THR A 56 4.95 -0.02 7.11
N ALA A 57 3.67 0.37 7.06
CA ALA A 57 2.67 -0.28 6.23
C ALA A 57 3.06 -0.27 4.75
N LEU A 58 3.46 0.88 4.21
CA LEU A 58 3.90 1.02 2.82
C LEU A 58 5.13 0.17 2.52
N ALA A 59 6.11 0.14 3.43
CA ALA A 59 7.32 -0.66 3.26
C ALA A 59 7.00 -2.16 3.22
N LEU A 60 6.14 -2.64 4.12
CA LEU A 60 5.69 -4.02 4.15
C LEU A 60 4.87 -4.40 2.91
N THR A 61 3.98 -3.50 2.46
CA THR A 61 3.26 -3.70 1.19
C THR A 61 4.24 -3.84 0.03
N LEU A 62 5.25 -2.96 -0.06
CA LEU A 62 6.25 -2.99 -1.12
C LEU A 62 7.06 -4.29 -1.14
N ILE A 63 7.46 -4.81 0.03
CA ILE A 63 8.13 -6.12 0.19
C ILE A 63 7.20 -7.29 -0.21
N GLY A 64 5.89 -7.09 -0.05
CA GLY A 64 4.86 -8.07 -0.40
C GLY A 64 4.56 -8.21 -1.91
N LEU A 65 4.78 -7.15 -2.69
CA LEU A 65 4.43 -7.09 -4.11
C LEU A 65 5.17 -8.10 -5.02
N PRO A 66 6.47 -8.43 -4.85
CA PRO A 66 7.17 -9.34 -5.76
C PRO A 66 6.53 -10.73 -5.90
N ALA A 67 6.02 -11.30 -4.81
CA ALA A 67 5.34 -12.61 -4.83
C ALA A 67 4.05 -12.61 -5.67
N LEU A 68 3.34 -11.48 -5.71
CA LEU A 68 2.16 -11.31 -6.56
C LEU A 68 2.51 -11.48 -8.03
N TYR A 69 3.61 -10.86 -8.46
CA TYR A 69 4.07 -10.96 -9.84
C TYR A 69 4.50 -12.39 -10.20
N VAL A 70 5.31 -13.02 -9.35
CA VAL A 70 5.77 -14.42 -9.58
C VAL A 70 4.58 -15.36 -9.75
N ARG A 71 3.49 -15.15 -9.01
CA ARG A 71 2.28 -15.96 -9.11
C ARG A 71 1.43 -15.66 -10.36
N GLN A 72 1.46 -14.43 -10.86
CA GLN A 72 0.74 -14.05 -12.07
C GLN A 72 1.53 -14.33 -13.36
N ARG A 73 2.83 -14.59 -13.24
CA ARG A 73 3.71 -14.88 -14.37
C ARG A 73 3.21 -16.08 -15.18
N GLY A 74 3.21 -15.95 -16.51
CA GLY A 74 2.75 -16.99 -17.43
C GLY A 74 1.23 -17.10 -17.60
N GLN A 75 0.45 -16.23 -16.97
CA GLN A 75 -1.01 -16.18 -17.11
C GLN A 75 -1.45 -15.13 -18.15
N ARG A 76 -2.75 -15.14 -18.49
CA ARG A 76 -3.33 -14.16 -19.41
C ARG A 76 -3.15 -12.74 -18.87
N GLY A 77 -2.40 -11.91 -19.59
CA GLY A 77 -2.13 -10.52 -19.21
C GLY A 77 -0.85 -10.29 -18.42
N ASP A 78 0.11 -11.23 -18.43
CA ASP A 78 1.40 -11.14 -17.71
C ASP A 78 2.09 -9.77 -17.84
N ARG A 79 2.22 -9.25 -19.07
CA ARG A 79 2.82 -7.92 -19.31
C ARG A 79 2.03 -6.79 -18.64
N LEU A 80 0.69 -6.84 -18.69
CA LEU A 80 -0.16 -5.82 -18.07
C LEU A 80 -0.10 -5.90 -16.54
N GLY A 81 -0.01 -7.12 -15.98
CA GLY A 81 0.18 -7.35 -14.56
C GLY A 81 1.54 -6.84 -14.06
N PHE A 82 2.60 -7.03 -14.85
CA PHE A 82 3.92 -6.47 -14.57
C PHE A 82 3.89 -4.94 -14.50
N PHE A 83 3.33 -4.27 -15.51
CA PHE A 83 3.23 -2.80 -15.49
C PHE A 83 2.33 -2.30 -14.37
N GLY A 84 1.23 -3.01 -14.09
CA GLY A 84 0.36 -2.72 -12.94
C GLY A 84 1.13 -2.76 -11.63
N LEU A 85 1.88 -3.84 -11.39
CA LEU A 85 2.69 -4.01 -10.19
C LEU A 85 3.82 -2.96 -10.10
N LEU A 86 4.47 -2.66 -11.22
CA LEU A 86 5.53 -1.65 -11.29
C LEU A 86 5.00 -0.26 -10.91
N PHE A 87 3.83 0.13 -11.43
CA PHE A 87 3.22 1.40 -11.09
C PHE A 87 2.74 1.46 -9.64
N ILE A 88 2.23 0.36 -9.08
CA ILE A 88 1.95 0.30 -7.63
C ILE A 88 3.24 0.49 -6.85
N ALA A 89 4.30 -0.24 -7.18
CA ALA A 89 5.57 -0.14 -6.48
C ALA A 89 6.17 1.27 -6.54
N LEU A 90 6.14 1.92 -7.71
CA LEU A 90 6.56 3.31 -7.89
C LEU A 90 5.70 4.28 -7.09
N GLY A 91 4.37 4.11 -7.11
CA GLY A 91 3.45 4.93 -6.34
C GLY A 91 3.69 4.81 -4.83
N THR A 92 3.85 3.58 -4.34
CA THR A 92 4.20 3.28 -2.95
C THR A 92 5.56 3.84 -2.56
N PHE A 93 6.55 3.78 -3.46
CA PHE A 93 7.88 4.36 -3.22
C PHE A 93 7.83 5.89 -3.06
N LEU A 94 7.08 6.59 -3.92
CA LEU A 94 6.87 8.04 -3.77
C LEU A 94 6.15 8.37 -2.46
N ALA A 95 5.14 7.57 -2.09
CA ALA A 95 4.44 7.72 -0.81
C ALA A 95 5.36 7.46 0.39
N LEU A 96 6.33 6.53 0.30
CA LEU A 96 7.35 6.33 1.33
C LEU A 96 8.25 7.55 1.49
N GLY A 97 8.70 8.15 0.40
CA GLY A 97 9.49 9.38 0.43
C GLY A 97 8.75 10.53 1.12
N MET A 98 7.46 10.68 0.79
CA MET A 98 6.57 11.64 1.44
C MET A 98 6.39 11.35 2.94
N ALA A 99 6.12 10.09 3.32
CA ALA A 99 5.99 9.70 4.72
C ALA A 99 7.29 9.94 5.51
N GLY A 100 8.46 9.62 4.94
CA GLY A 100 9.75 9.90 5.56
C GLY A 100 10.00 11.38 5.81
N TYR A 101 9.60 12.23 4.86
CA TYR A 101 9.62 13.69 5.02
C TYR A 101 8.74 14.16 6.18
N PHE A 102 7.53 13.62 6.31
CA PHE A 102 6.60 13.97 7.39
C PHE A 102 7.02 13.54 8.78
N ILE A 103 7.75 12.43 8.90
CA ILE A 103 8.26 11.95 10.18
C ILE A 103 9.45 12.80 10.62
N SER A 104 10.34 13.14 9.68
CA SER A 104 11.68 13.65 10.03
C SER A 104 11.81 15.17 9.82
N VAL A 105 11.40 15.66 8.66
CA VAL A 105 11.69 17.04 8.24
C VAL A 105 10.59 17.99 8.69
N LEU A 106 9.32 17.61 8.51
CA LEU A 106 8.19 18.51 8.77
C LEU A 106 8.15 19.00 10.23
N PRO A 107 8.29 18.14 11.27
CA PRO A 107 8.27 18.61 12.66
C PRO A 107 9.43 19.56 12.98
N MET A 108 10.61 19.32 12.40
CA MET A 108 11.77 20.19 12.56
C MET A 108 11.54 21.57 11.92
N VAL A 109 10.99 21.59 10.70
CA VAL A 109 10.65 22.84 10.00
C VAL A 109 9.53 23.59 10.73
N ALA A 110 8.52 22.89 11.24
CA ALA A 110 7.44 23.48 12.03
C ALA A 110 7.95 24.16 13.31
N ALA A 111 8.99 23.61 13.94
CA ALA A 111 9.60 24.20 15.14
C ALA A 111 10.49 25.40 14.85
N LYS A 112 11.26 25.38 13.75
CA LYS A 112 12.32 26.39 13.49
C LYS A 112 11.96 27.45 12.45
N ALA A 113 11.10 27.12 11.49
CA ALA A 113 10.77 27.99 10.37
C ALA A 113 9.33 27.76 9.87
N PRO A 114 8.30 28.00 10.71
CA PRO A 114 6.90 27.76 10.36
C PRO A 114 6.41 28.58 9.15
N GLN A 115 7.06 29.72 8.85
CA GLN A 115 6.78 30.53 7.67
C GLN A 115 7.02 29.79 6.34
N ILE A 116 7.94 28.82 6.32
CA ILE A 116 8.28 28.06 5.10
C ILE A 116 7.14 27.07 4.76
N LEU A 117 6.45 26.54 5.77
CA LEU A 117 5.38 25.54 5.60
C LEU A 117 4.27 25.99 4.65
N LYS A 118 3.93 27.29 4.66
CA LYS A 118 2.88 27.85 3.79
C LYS A 118 3.30 27.88 2.31
N ALA A 119 4.60 27.97 2.02
CA ALA A 119 5.13 28.02 0.66
C ALA A 119 5.54 26.64 0.12
N THR A 120 5.77 25.64 0.98
CA THR A 120 6.40 24.37 0.59
C THR A 120 5.48 23.37 -0.15
N LEU A 121 4.21 23.70 -0.36
CA LEU A 121 3.25 22.72 -0.91
C LEU A 121 2.62 23.16 -2.21
N THR A 122 2.41 24.46 -2.39
CA THR A 122 1.89 25.06 -3.62
C THR A 122 2.98 25.50 -4.58
N GLU A 123 4.15 25.91 -4.09
CA GLU A 123 5.17 26.56 -4.93
C GLU A 123 6.43 25.71 -5.20
N THR A 124 6.54 24.53 -4.58
CA THR A 124 7.74 23.69 -4.67
C THR A 124 7.47 22.36 -5.34
N SER A 125 8.52 21.78 -5.91
CA SER A 125 8.52 20.48 -6.59
C SER A 125 8.11 19.30 -5.70
N PHE A 126 7.86 19.53 -4.41
CA PHE A 126 7.40 18.51 -3.47
C PHE A 126 6.00 17.95 -3.81
N SER A 127 5.16 18.73 -4.50
CA SER A 127 3.83 18.28 -4.96
C SER A 127 3.88 17.05 -5.89
N ILE A 128 5.03 16.77 -6.52
CA ILE A 128 5.23 15.61 -7.38
C ILE A 128 5.11 14.28 -6.63
N PHE A 129 5.42 14.24 -5.33
CA PHE A 129 5.35 13.02 -4.52
C PHE A 129 3.90 12.57 -4.30
N PRO A 130 2.98 13.39 -3.74
CA PRO A 130 1.59 13.01 -3.58
C PRO A 130 0.87 12.84 -4.93
N LEU A 131 1.12 13.73 -5.90
CA LEU A 131 0.48 13.64 -7.23
C LEU A 131 0.94 12.39 -7.98
N GLY A 132 2.26 12.23 -8.14
CA GLY A 132 2.85 11.08 -8.81
C GLY A 132 2.51 9.78 -8.09
N GLY A 133 2.61 9.78 -6.75
CA GLY A 133 2.26 8.64 -5.91
C GLY A 133 0.81 8.17 -6.14
N THR A 134 -0.14 9.11 -6.11
CA THR A 134 -1.56 8.82 -6.32
C THR A 134 -1.84 8.35 -7.75
N LEU A 135 -1.26 9.01 -8.75
CA LEU A 135 -1.47 8.65 -10.16
C LEU A 135 -0.91 7.27 -10.48
N PHE A 136 0.34 6.99 -10.11
CA PHE A 136 0.96 5.68 -10.34
C PHE A 136 0.25 4.58 -9.55
N ALA A 137 -0.10 4.82 -8.28
CA ALA A 137 -0.83 3.83 -7.49
C ALA A 137 -2.20 3.51 -8.08
N THR A 138 -2.93 4.53 -8.54
CA THR A 138 -4.26 4.38 -9.16
C THR A 138 -4.17 3.63 -10.49
N ILE A 139 -3.29 4.06 -11.39
CA ILE A 139 -3.11 3.38 -12.69
C ILE A 139 -2.67 1.94 -12.46
N GLY A 140 -1.69 1.74 -11.57
CA GLY A 140 -1.16 0.44 -11.24
C GLY A 140 -2.20 -0.53 -10.70
N THR A 141 -3.08 -0.07 -9.81
CA THR A 141 -4.15 -0.93 -9.27
C THR A 141 -5.31 -1.16 -10.20
N ILE A 142 -5.63 -0.22 -11.09
CA ILE A 142 -6.59 -0.48 -12.16
C ILE A 142 -6.07 -1.59 -13.06
N LEU A 143 -4.81 -1.50 -13.51
CA LEU A 143 -4.20 -2.53 -14.35
C LEU A 143 -4.13 -3.88 -13.63
N LEU A 144 -3.69 -3.89 -12.36
CA LEU A 144 -3.63 -5.11 -11.56
C LEU A 144 -5.02 -5.71 -11.33
N GLY A 145 -6.03 -4.91 -11.04
CA GLY A 145 -7.42 -5.35 -10.87
C GLY A 145 -7.98 -6.00 -12.13
N ILE A 146 -7.76 -5.38 -13.31
CA ILE A 146 -8.16 -5.95 -14.60
C ILE A 146 -7.46 -7.29 -14.86
N VAL A 147 -6.15 -7.39 -14.57
CA VAL A 147 -5.40 -8.64 -14.73
C VAL A 147 -5.92 -9.71 -13.79
N VAL A 148 -6.19 -9.39 -12.53
CA VAL A 148 -6.77 -10.34 -11.57
C VAL A 148 -8.10 -10.91 -12.07
N LEU A 149 -8.97 -10.05 -12.60
CA LEU A 149 -10.25 -10.47 -13.19
C LEU A 149 -10.08 -11.35 -14.44
N ARG A 150 -9.10 -11.04 -15.29
CA ARG A 150 -8.84 -11.78 -16.53
C ARG A 150 -8.12 -13.11 -16.33
N ALA A 151 -7.13 -13.12 -15.43
CA ALA A 151 -6.28 -14.27 -15.17
C ALA A 151 -6.98 -15.33 -14.31
N LYS A 152 -8.01 -14.96 -13.53
CA LYS A 152 -8.77 -15.86 -12.63
C LYS A 152 -7.90 -16.64 -11.63
N VAL A 153 -6.67 -16.16 -11.37
CA VAL A 153 -5.72 -16.76 -10.40
C VAL A 153 -6.13 -16.49 -8.95
N PHE A 154 -6.84 -15.38 -8.74
CA PHE A 154 -7.41 -14.96 -7.47
C PHE A 154 -8.92 -14.83 -7.61
N PRO A 155 -9.68 -14.85 -6.50
CA PRO A 155 -11.11 -14.57 -6.53
C PRO A 155 -11.41 -13.24 -7.22
N SER A 156 -12.48 -13.21 -8.03
CA SER A 156 -12.88 -12.00 -8.76
C SER A 156 -13.13 -10.81 -7.83
N LEU A 157 -13.57 -11.08 -6.60
CA LEU A 157 -13.75 -10.06 -5.55
C LEU A 157 -12.48 -9.26 -5.28
N VAL A 158 -11.28 -9.88 -5.32
CA VAL A 158 -10.01 -9.16 -5.12
C VAL A 158 -9.81 -8.12 -6.22
N GLY A 159 -10.09 -8.49 -7.48
CA GLY A 159 -9.99 -7.56 -8.61
C GLY A 159 -10.98 -6.40 -8.49
N ILE A 160 -12.22 -6.68 -8.07
CA ILE A 160 -13.25 -5.65 -7.85
C ILE A 160 -12.84 -4.71 -6.71
N LEU A 161 -12.32 -5.24 -5.59
CA LEU A 161 -11.86 -4.44 -4.46
C LEU A 161 -10.68 -3.53 -4.82
N LEU A 162 -9.73 -4.01 -5.64
CA LEU A 162 -8.62 -3.19 -6.13
C LEU A 162 -9.11 -2.05 -7.03
N LEU A 163 -10.11 -2.30 -7.87
CA LEU A 163 -10.72 -1.26 -8.70
C LEU A 163 -11.49 -0.24 -7.87
N ALA A 164 -12.28 -0.71 -6.90
CA ALA A 164 -12.99 0.16 -5.96
C ALA A 164 -12.01 1.02 -5.16
N TRP A 165 -10.90 0.43 -4.69
CA TRP A 165 -9.82 1.17 -4.04
C TRP A 165 -9.25 2.28 -4.93
N ALA A 166 -8.95 1.99 -6.19
CA ALA A 166 -8.40 2.99 -7.11
C ALA A 166 -9.33 4.20 -7.27
N VAL A 167 -10.64 3.96 -7.41
CA VAL A 167 -11.66 5.01 -7.50
C VAL A 167 -11.76 5.80 -6.20
N LEU A 168 -11.83 5.11 -5.06
CA LEU A 168 -11.91 5.75 -3.74
C LEU A 168 -10.65 6.56 -3.42
N ASN A 169 -9.47 6.10 -3.85
CA ASN A 169 -8.21 6.80 -3.66
C ASN A 169 -8.18 8.12 -4.46
N LEU A 170 -8.67 8.11 -5.72
CA LEU A 170 -8.85 9.34 -6.49
C LEU A 170 -9.82 10.32 -5.84
N LEU A 171 -10.95 9.81 -5.32
CA LEU A 171 -11.93 10.63 -4.61
C LEU A 171 -11.34 11.21 -3.32
N GLY A 172 -10.58 10.42 -2.57
CA GLY A 172 -9.89 10.87 -1.36
C GLY A 172 -8.85 11.95 -1.66
N PHE A 173 -8.16 11.86 -2.80
CA PHE A 173 -7.25 12.91 -3.25
C PHE A 173 -7.97 14.23 -3.59
N ALA A 174 -9.15 14.15 -4.22
CA ALA A 174 -9.97 15.33 -4.54
C ALA A 174 -10.57 15.97 -3.28
N LEU A 175 -10.96 15.14 -2.29
CA LEU A 175 -11.50 15.57 -1.01
C LEU A 175 -10.35 15.86 -0.04
N GLN A 176 -9.75 17.05 -0.11
CA GLN A 176 -8.56 17.37 0.69
C GLN A 176 -8.80 17.47 2.20
N SER A 177 -10.04 17.73 2.65
CA SER A 177 -10.36 17.88 4.08
C SER A 177 -11.83 17.61 4.40
N GLY A 178 -12.11 17.37 5.69
CA GLY A 178 -13.46 17.19 6.22
C GLY A 178 -13.84 15.73 6.48
N LEU A 179 -15.04 15.52 7.05
CA LEU A 179 -15.54 14.20 7.44
C LEU A 179 -15.67 13.25 6.24
N LEU A 180 -16.12 13.77 5.08
CA LEU A 180 -16.24 12.96 3.86
C LEU A 180 -14.89 12.45 3.37
N ALA A 181 -13.84 13.26 3.43
CA ALA A 181 -12.48 12.85 3.08
C ALA A 181 -11.99 11.70 3.98
N MET A 182 -12.24 11.80 5.29
CA MET A 182 -11.88 10.76 6.26
C MET A 182 -12.63 9.45 6.02
N LEU A 183 -13.95 9.53 5.76
CA LEU A 183 -14.75 8.34 5.46
C LEU A 183 -14.30 7.66 4.16
N VAL A 184 -14.01 8.44 3.13
CA VAL A 184 -13.48 7.92 1.85
C VAL A 184 -12.10 7.30 2.05
N ALA A 185 -11.21 7.92 2.83
CA ALA A 185 -9.90 7.36 3.17
C ALA A 185 -10.01 6.04 3.95
N LEU A 186 -10.93 5.96 4.91
CA LEU A 186 -11.21 4.74 5.67
C LEU A 186 -11.73 3.62 4.76
N LEU A 187 -12.74 3.90 3.93
CA LEU A 187 -13.31 2.93 2.99
C LEU A 187 -12.27 2.46 1.95
N SER A 188 -11.46 3.39 1.44
CA SER A 188 -10.34 3.10 0.54
C SER A 188 -9.36 2.15 1.23
N THR A 189 -8.90 2.50 2.44
CA THR A 189 -7.95 1.67 3.19
C THR A 189 -8.52 0.30 3.50
N LEU A 190 -9.80 0.20 3.90
CA LEU A 190 -10.49 -1.07 4.11
C LEU A 190 -10.53 -1.93 2.83
N ALA A 191 -10.90 -1.35 1.68
CA ALA A 191 -10.92 -2.07 0.41
C ALA A 191 -9.51 -2.61 0.06
N SER A 192 -8.48 -1.79 0.24
CA SER A 192 -7.09 -2.20 0.01
C SER A 192 -6.62 -3.28 0.99
N ALA A 193 -6.97 -3.14 2.28
CA ALA A 193 -6.55 -4.05 3.33
C ALA A 193 -7.21 -5.42 3.15
N VAL A 194 -8.48 -5.46 2.77
CA VAL A 194 -9.17 -6.71 2.42
C VAL A 194 -8.55 -7.32 1.17
N ALA A 195 -8.29 -6.54 0.12
CA ALA A 195 -7.69 -7.07 -1.11
C ALA A 195 -6.28 -7.64 -0.87
N TYR A 196 -5.37 -6.87 -0.26
CA TYR A 196 -4.01 -7.31 0.03
C TYR A 196 -3.96 -8.39 1.10
N GLY A 197 -4.83 -8.33 2.11
CA GLY A 197 -4.95 -9.35 3.14
C GLY A 197 -5.41 -10.68 2.55
N TRP A 198 -6.41 -10.67 1.67
CA TRP A 198 -6.88 -11.88 0.99
C TRP A 198 -5.80 -12.50 0.12
N VAL A 199 -5.12 -11.68 -0.68
CA VAL A 199 -3.96 -12.11 -1.47
C VAL A 199 -2.88 -12.71 -0.55
N GLY A 200 -2.55 -12.03 0.54
CA GLY A 200 -1.53 -12.46 1.50
C GLY A 200 -1.86 -13.81 2.12
N MET A 201 -3.11 -14.03 2.52
CA MET A 201 -3.58 -15.32 3.03
C MET A 201 -3.39 -16.44 2.01
N ILE A 202 -3.77 -16.22 0.75
CA ILE A 202 -3.64 -17.27 -0.27
C ILE A 202 -2.16 -17.56 -0.57
N LEU A 203 -1.28 -16.56 -0.53
CA LEU A 203 0.17 -16.76 -0.69
C LEU A 203 0.77 -17.57 0.46
N VAL A 204 0.36 -17.31 1.71
CA VAL A 204 0.82 -18.06 2.88
C VAL A 204 0.34 -19.51 2.84
N GLN A 205 -0.93 -19.76 2.48
CA GLN A 205 -1.47 -21.11 2.37
C GLN A 205 -0.75 -21.96 1.31
N GLN A 206 -0.44 -21.38 0.15
CA GLN A 206 0.27 -22.10 -0.91
C GLN A 206 1.69 -22.51 -0.53
N ALA A 207 2.38 -21.70 0.27
CA ALA A 207 3.69 -22.06 0.79
C ALA A 207 3.65 -23.30 1.72
N GLY A 208 2.51 -23.57 2.38
CA GLY A 208 2.33 -24.81 3.13
C GLY A 208 2.28 -26.03 2.22
N VAL A 209 1.45 -25.96 1.18
CA VAL A 209 1.21 -27.08 0.24
C VAL A 209 2.46 -27.46 -0.56
N SER A 210 3.24 -26.48 -1.03
CA SER A 210 4.48 -26.76 -1.79
C SER A 210 5.61 -27.35 -0.93
N GLY A 211 5.54 -27.18 0.41
CA GLY A 211 6.50 -27.77 1.34
C GLY A 211 6.23 -29.25 1.61
N GLU A 212 4.96 -29.64 1.74
CA GLU A 212 4.57 -31.04 1.98
C GLU A 212 4.74 -31.93 0.75
N ALA A 213 4.45 -31.43 -0.45
CA ALA A 213 4.61 -32.20 -1.68
C ALA A 213 6.09 -32.53 -2.00
N ALA A 214 7.04 -31.77 -1.46
CA ALA A 214 8.47 -32.01 -1.63
C ALA A 214 9.04 -33.05 -0.63
N TYR A 215 8.26 -33.45 0.37
CA TYR A 215 8.63 -34.47 1.37
C TYR A 215 7.69 -35.67 1.28
N GLN A 216 7.55 -36.24 0.08
CA GLN A 216 7.25 -37.66 -0.02
C GLN A 216 8.60 -38.38 -0.08
N PRO A 217 9.10 -38.96 1.02
CA PRO A 217 10.22 -39.89 0.90
C PRO A 217 9.75 -40.95 -0.08
N GLN A 218 10.45 -41.07 -1.22
CA GLN A 218 10.26 -42.17 -2.13
C GLN A 218 10.46 -43.43 -1.28
N THR A 219 9.35 -44.05 -0.87
CA THR A 219 9.35 -45.36 -0.27
C THR A 219 9.87 -46.28 -1.35
N ALA A 220 11.19 -46.50 -1.28
CA ALA A 220 11.90 -47.44 -2.11
C ALA A 220 11.31 -48.81 -1.83
N LEU A 221 10.39 -49.24 -2.69
CA LEU A 221 10.09 -50.65 -2.89
C LEU A 221 11.32 -51.25 -3.59
N ARG A 222 12.17 -51.90 -2.81
CA ARG A 222 13.10 -52.94 -3.25
C ARG A 222 13.07 -54.07 -2.23
#